data_AF-A0A7W4UPD4-F1
#
_entry.id   AF-A0A7W4UPD4-F1
#
_cell.length_a   1.000
_cell.length_b   1.000
_cell.length_c   1.000
_cell.angle_alpha   90.00
_cell.angle_beta   90.00
_cell.angle_gamma   90.00
#
_symmetry.space_group_name_H-M   'P 1'
#
loop_
_entity.id
_entity.type
_entity.pdbx_description
1 polymer ?
#
loop_
_entity_poly.entity_id
_entity_poly.type
_entity_poly.pdbx_seq_one_letter_code
_entity_poly.pdbx_strand_id
1 'polypeptide(L)'
;MSEPSAVDDAFYVYGLIDPKVARETADELFAVFYVGKGKGRRWKQHSRDVQEALIISERLGSKQATIRRILERGESIPALIFAEGIETEKDAYNVEQLAMTLVEALLRTQGRSLSNATPGHGQQVTRIPGTLIQEVQQGEDDRGQEPISASFPHIPVEISPRRRNVSVQPFSHPVLLVKGTREPLALFENRLADASLLSAGFGALADRIKVLESVEVERERRGWDPDEPWEGAEASVRARRYWPIAGWRVVSWMQGAGDRPRDLLLGIPTPSGQTVVRYAWRIDYDGQWEFYPEGKRWGIPLGEQLLKHELLNTVLVENRDDDSDAETQVLLNHAAGWRHLQ
;
A
#
# COMPACT_ATOMS: atom_id res chain seq x y z
N MET A 1 -16.27 43.28 -25.42
CA MET A 1 -16.33 42.04 -24.62
C MET A 1 -15.26 41.14 -25.16
N SER A 2 -14.16 41.00 -24.42
CA SER A 2 -13.04 40.13 -24.80
C SER A 2 -13.48 38.68 -24.61
N GLU A 3 -13.26 37.82 -25.61
CA GLU A 3 -13.47 36.38 -25.45
C GLU A 3 -12.66 35.88 -24.24
N PRO A 4 -13.24 35.02 -23.37
CA PRO A 4 -12.46 34.40 -22.31
C PRO A 4 -11.31 33.61 -22.96
N SER A 5 -10.07 33.97 -22.66
CA SER A 5 -8.92 33.28 -23.22
C SER A 5 -8.96 31.82 -22.78
N ALA A 6 -8.88 30.88 -23.74
CA ALA A 6 -8.89 29.43 -23.52
C ALA A 6 -7.86 28.91 -22.49
N VAL A 7 -6.96 29.77 -22.02
CA VAL A 7 -5.96 29.51 -20.97
C VAL A 7 -6.60 29.25 -19.60
N ASP A 8 -7.80 29.77 -19.31
CA ASP A 8 -8.40 29.63 -17.96
C ASP A 8 -8.95 28.23 -17.65
N ASP A 9 -9.16 27.38 -18.66
CA ASP A 9 -9.71 26.01 -18.49
C ASP A 9 -8.68 24.89 -18.58
N ALA A 10 -7.43 25.20 -18.92
CA ALA A 10 -6.37 24.22 -19.00
C ALA A 10 -5.93 23.73 -17.61
N PHE A 11 -5.55 22.46 -17.54
CA PHE A 11 -4.94 21.87 -16.38
C PHE A 11 -3.44 22.19 -16.30
N TYR A 12 -2.91 22.16 -15.08
CA TYR A 12 -1.49 22.20 -14.80
C TYR A 12 -1.14 21.24 -13.66
N VAL A 13 0.13 20.86 -13.60
CA VAL A 13 0.72 20.04 -12.54
C VAL A 13 1.76 20.88 -11.82
N TYR A 14 1.73 20.86 -10.48
CA TYR A 14 2.54 21.72 -9.62
C TYR A 14 3.10 20.95 -8.43
N GLY A 15 4.18 21.48 -7.85
CA GLY A 15 4.75 21.06 -6.58
C GLY A 15 4.65 22.17 -5.53
N LEU A 16 4.33 21.82 -4.28
CA LEU A 16 4.41 22.77 -3.15
C LEU A 16 5.77 22.65 -2.46
N ILE A 17 6.38 23.81 -2.17
CA ILE A 17 7.73 23.92 -1.62
C ILE A 17 7.66 24.27 -0.13
N ASP A 18 8.50 23.64 0.70
CA ASP A 18 8.77 24.11 2.06
C ASP A 18 9.89 25.16 2.02
N PRO A 19 9.61 26.45 2.31
CA PRO A 19 10.60 27.52 2.23
C PRO A 19 11.83 27.31 3.12
N LYS A 20 11.64 26.66 4.27
CA LYS A 20 12.74 26.36 5.19
C LYS A 20 13.72 25.41 4.51
N VAL A 21 13.20 24.35 3.94
CA VAL A 21 13.99 23.34 3.23
C VAL A 21 14.66 23.94 2.00
N ALA A 22 13.95 24.79 1.24
CA ALA A 22 14.52 25.43 0.05
C ALA A 22 15.78 26.24 0.38
N ARG A 23 15.82 26.89 1.56
CA ARG A 23 17.02 27.59 2.05
C ARG A 23 18.13 26.63 2.48
N GLU A 24 17.79 25.45 2.99
CA GLU A 24 18.76 24.43 3.42
C GLU A 24 19.39 23.69 2.24
N THR A 25 18.61 23.38 1.21
CA THR A 25 19.06 22.61 0.03
C THR A 25 19.64 23.48 -1.08
N ALA A 26 19.36 24.79 -1.07
CA ALA A 26 19.67 25.72 -2.16
C ALA A 26 19.09 25.32 -3.54
N ASP A 27 18.14 24.39 -3.55
CA ASP A 27 17.46 23.90 -4.74
C ASP A 27 16.00 23.57 -4.39
N GLU A 28 15.09 24.25 -5.09
CA GLU A 28 13.64 24.19 -4.87
C GLU A 28 13.05 22.81 -5.17
N LEU A 29 13.63 22.05 -6.10
CA LEU A 29 13.14 20.71 -6.43
C LEU A 29 13.29 19.75 -5.25
N PHE A 30 14.40 19.85 -4.50
CA PHE A 30 14.58 19.08 -3.27
C PHE A 30 13.70 19.60 -2.13
N ALA A 31 13.10 20.78 -2.25
CA ALA A 31 12.21 21.34 -1.25
C ALA A 31 10.72 21.03 -1.50
N VAL A 32 10.40 20.33 -2.59
CA VAL A 32 9.04 19.88 -2.88
C VAL A 32 8.59 18.85 -1.86
N PHE A 33 7.46 19.09 -1.20
CA PHE A 33 6.86 18.13 -0.24
C PHE A 33 5.52 17.57 -0.72
N TYR A 34 4.93 18.11 -1.79
CA TYR A 34 3.65 17.67 -2.34
C TYR A 34 3.63 17.94 -3.84
N VAL A 35 3.09 17.02 -4.62
CA VAL A 35 2.79 17.22 -6.05
C VAL A 35 1.29 17.10 -6.26
N GLY A 36 0.70 17.98 -7.07
CA GLY A 36 -0.72 17.93 -7.37
C GLY A 36 -1.05 18.45 -8.76
N LYS A 37 -2.28 18.19 -9.21
CA LYS A 37 -2.88 18.84 -10.39
C LYS A 37 -3.95 19.86 -10.03
N GLY A 38 -4.20 20.82 -10.93
CA GLY A 38 -5.24 21.83 -10.76
C GLY A 38 -5.69 22.48 -12.07
N LYS A 39 -6.73 23.31 -11.99
CA LYS A 39 -7.21 24.24 -13.02
C LYS A 39 -7.19 25.66 -12.50
N GLY A 40 -7.07 26.65 -13.37
CA GLY A 40 -7.08 28.07 -13.00
C GLY A 40 -6.12 28.40 -11.85
N ARG A 41 -6.60 29.09 -10.81
CA ARG A 41 -5.77 29.52 -9.67
C ARG A 41 -5.84 28.59 -8.44
N ARG A 42 -6.08 27.29 -8.64
CA ARG A 42 -6.24 26.29 -7.56
C ARG A 42 -5.09 26.25 -6.53
N TRP A 43 -3.84 26.51 -6.92
CA TRP A 43 -2.73 26.59 -5.95
C TRP A 43 -2.88 27.74 -4.94
N LYS A 44 -3.46 28.89 -5.35
CA LYS A 44 -3.80 30.00 -4.43
C LYS A 44 -4.95 29.63 -3.49
N GLN A 45 -5.87 28.80 -3.97
CA GLN A 45 -7.01 28.33 -3.19
C GLN A 45 -6.56 27.40 -2.06
N HIS A 46 -5.55 26.55 -2.30
CA HIS A 46 -5.01 25.67 -1.25
C HIS A 46 -4.50 26.40 0.00
N SER A 47 -3.90 27.58 -0.13
CA SER A 47 -3.48 28.36 1.04
C SER A 47 -4.68 28.83 1.86
N ARG A 48 -5.78 29.23 1.20
CA ARG A 48 -7.03 29.67 1.85
C ARG A 48 -7.77 28.49 2.48
N ASP A 49 -7.95 27.40 1.74
CA ASP A 49 -8.65 26.20 2.22
C ASP A 49 -7.98 25.62 3.47
N VAL A 50 -6.64 25.68 3.54
CA VAL A 50 -5.93 25.21 4.74
C VAL A 50 -6.02 26.19 5.89
N GLN A 51 -5.99 27.51 5.65
CA GLN A 51 -6.27 28.50 6.70
C GLN A 51 -7.67 28.30 7.30
N GLU A 52 -8.68 28.01 6.47
CA GLU A 52 -10.03 27.71 6.94
C GLU A 52 -10.13 26.34 7.64
N ALA A 53 -9.50 25.30 7.10
CA ALA A 53 -9.51 23.96 7.71
C ALA A 53 -8.77 23.90 9.05
N LEU A 54 -7.76 24.76 9.26
CA LEU A 54 -7.04 24.89 10.52
C LEU A 54 -7.92 25.36 11.67
N ILE A 55 -9.01 26.06 11.39
CA ILE A 55 -9.96 26.55 12.39
C ILE A 55 -10.91 25.42 12.85
N ILE A 56 -11.13 24.40 12.02
CA ILE A 56 -12.25 23.46 12.17
C ILE A 56 -11.82 22.06 12.60
N SER A 57 -10.56 21.64 12.36
CA SER A 57 -10.14 20.25 12.62
C SER A 57 -8.82 20.11 13.38
N GLU A 58 -8.86 19.42 14.52
CA GLU A 58 -7.68 18.99 15.29
C GLU A 58 -6.92 17.81 14.66
N ARG A 59 -7.53 17.11 13.68
CA ARG A 59 -6.89 15.99 12.98
C ARG A 59 -6.48 16.41 11.57
N LEU A 60 -5.18 16.63 11.37
CA LEU A 60 -4.59 17.04 10.11
C LEU A 60 -3.76 15.89 9.51
N GLY A 61 -3.96 15.60 8.23
CA GLY A 61 -3.08 14.70 7.49
C GLY A 61 -1.65 15.25 7.33
N SER A 62 -0.71 14.41 6.89
CA SER A 62 0.72 14.76 6.69
C SER A 62 0.92 16.05 5.89
N LYS A 63 0.16 16.22 4.79
CA LYS A 63 0.15 17.43 3.97
C LYS A 63 -0.29 18.66 4.78
N GLN A 64 -1.44 18.57 5.44
CA GLN A 64 -2.02 19.68 6.20
C GLN A 64 -1.14 20.08 7.39
N ALA A 65 -0.51 19.12 8.06
CA ALA A 65 0.44 19.37 9.13
C ALA A 65 1.68 20.14 8.64
N THR A 66 2.22 19.78 7.46
CA THR A 66 3.34 20.50 6.85
C THR A 66 2.95 21.92 6.48
N ILE A 67 1.79 22.10 5.83
CA ILE A 67 1.27 23.42 5.47
C ILE A 67 1.07 24.30 6.71
N ARG A 68 0.45 23.76 7.76
CA ARG A 68 0.28 24.43 9.05
C ARG A 68 1.60 24.97 9.58
N ARG A 69 2.62 24.11 9.64
CA ARG A 69 3.95 24.46 10.15
C ARG A 69 4.63 25.57 9.34
N ILE A 70 4.39 25.64 8.03
CA ILE A 70 4.89 26.73 7.18
C ILE A 70 4.17 28.04 7.52
N LEU A 71 2.83 28.00 7.61
CA LEU A 71 2.01 29.17 7.91
C LEU A 71 2.25 29.72 9.33
N GLU A 72 2.45 28.85 10.33
CA GLU A 72 2.78 29.23 11.71
C GLU A 72 4.11 30.00 11.82
N ARG A 73 5.03 29.81 10.86
CA ARG A 73 6.26 30.60 10.75
C ARG A 73 6.06 31.95 10.06
N GLY A 74 4.82 32.28 9.67
CA GLY A 74 4.51 33.48 8.89
C GLY A 74 5.01 33.42 7.43
N GLU A 75 5.32 32.23 6.93
CA GLU A 75 5.83 32.05 5.57
C GLU A 75 4.69 31.77 4.58
N SER A 76 4.88 32.20 3.33
CA SER A 76 4.03 31.76 2.21
C SER A 76 4.47 30.37 1.74
N ILE A 77 3.60 29.69 1.00
CA ILE A 77 3.89 28.37 0.41
C ILE A 77 4.11 28.58 -1.10
N PRO A 78 5.36 28.59 -1.57
CA PRO A 78 5.65 28.68 -2.99
C PRO A 78 5.16 27.44 -3.71
N ALA A 79 4.81 27.61 -4.98
CA ALA A 79 4.47 26.52 -5.88
C ALA A 79 5.37 26.57 -7.10
N LEU A 80 5.91 25.41 -7.49
CA LEU A 80 6.64 25.21 -8.74
C LEU A 80 5.70 24.58 -9.75
N ILE A 81 5.58 25.14 -10.95
CA ILE A 81 4.77 24.56 -12.03
C ILE A 81 5.66 23.58 -12.81
N PHE A 82 5.26 22.31 -12.88
CA PHE A 82 5.96 21.29 -13.66
C PHE A 82 5.50 21.25 -15.10
N ALA A 83 4.20 21.46 -15.33
CA ALA A 83 3.59 21.48 -16.64
C ALA A 83 2.30 22.30 -16.61
N GLU A 84 2.00 23.01 -17.69
CA GLU A 84 0.80 23.83 -17.89
C GLU A 84 0.22 23.62 -19.30
N GLY A 85 -1.00 24.11 -19.54
CA GLY A 85 -1.64 23.99 -20.85
C GLY A 85 -2.17 22.59 -21.16
N ILE A 86 -2.39 21.76 -20.14
CA ILE A 86 -2.85 20.37 -20.33
C ILE A 86 -4.36 20.38 -20.56
N GLU A 87 -4.81 19.96 -21.73
CA GLU A 87 -6.22 20.11 -22.13
C GLU A 87 -7.16 19.16 -21.36
N THR A 88 -6.71 17.93 -21.11
CA THR A 88 -7.55 16.89 -20.53
C THR A 88 -7.14 16.53 -19.09
N GLU A 89 -8.13 16.13 -18.28
CA GLU A 89 -7.87 15.70 -16.91
C GLU A 89 -7.02 14.43 -16.84
N LYS A 90 -7.23 13.54 -17.81
CA LYS A 90 -6.53 12.26 -17.92
C LYS A 90 -5.05 12.51 -18.16
N ASP A 91 -4.71 13.43 -19.06
CA ASP A 91 -3.31 13.79 -19.33
C ASP A 91 -2.69 14.49 -18.13
N ALA A 92 -3.45 15.38 -17.46
CA ALA A 92 -2.97 16.04 -16.24
C ALA A 92 -2.68 15.03 -15.13
N TYR A 93 -3.49 13.99 -14.99
CA TYR A 93 -3.27 12.87 -14.07
C TYR A 93 -2.01 12.07 -14.45
N ASN A 94 -1.81 11.74 -15.73
CA ASN A 94 -0.61 11.03 -16.18
C ASN A 94 0.67 11.83 -15.92
N VAL A 95 0.63 13.15 -16.18
CA VAL A 95 1.75 14.07 -15.92
C VAL A 95 2.01 14.20 -14.41
N GLU A 96 0.95 14.26 -13.59
CA GLU A 96 1.05 14.25 -12.13
C GLU A 96 1.75 12.98 -11.61
N GLN A 97 1.37 11.80 -12.10
CA GLN A 97 2.01 10.53 -11.71
C GLN A 97 3.50 10.48 -12.10
N LEU A 98 3.84 10.98 -13.29
CA LEU A 98 5.23 11.09 -13.72
C LEU A 98 6.03 12.06 -12.84
N ALA A 99 5.48 13.25 -12.59
CA ALA A 99 6.11 14.25 -11.72
C ALA A 99 6.32 13.72 -10.30
N MET A 100 5.31 13.04 -9.72
CA MET A 100 5.43 12.36 -8.43
C MET A 100 6.58 11.35 -8.43
N THR A 101 6.65 10.48 -9.45
CA THR A 101 7.69 9.44 -9.56
C THR A 101 9.09 10.05 -9.64
N LEU A 102 9.28 11.09 -10.45
CA LEU A 102 10.57 11.75 -10.63
C LEU A 102 11.00 12.50 -9.38
N VAL A 103 10.11 13.29 -8.79
CA VAL A 103 10.40 14.05 -7.56
C VAL A 103 10.65 13.09 -6.40
N GLU A 104 9.89 12.00 -6.27
CA GLU A 104 10.14 11.02 -5.22
C GLU A 104 11.49 10.31 -5.39
N ALA A 105 11.87 9.93 -6.62
CA ALA A 105 13.19 9.37 -6.89
C ALA A 105 14.31 10.35 -6.50
N LEU A 106 14.14 11.64 -6.80
CA LEU A 106 15.06 12.70 -6.42
C LEU A 106 15.15 12.87 -4.89
N LEU A 107 14.03 12.96 -4.19
CA LEU A 107 14.00 13.14 -2.74
C LEU A 107 14.60 11.95 -1.97
N ARG A 108 14.45 10.73 -2.51
CA ARG A 108 15.06 9.52 -1.93
C ARG A 108 16.58 9.59 -1.90
N THR A 109 17.24 10.30 -2.84
CA THR A 109 18.70 10.47 -2.78
C THR A 109 19.14 11.33 -1.59
N GLN A 110 18.22 12.06 -0.96
CA GLN A 110 18.42 12.87 0.24
C GLN A 110 17.73 12.29 1.49
N GLY A 111 17.24 11.05 1.43
CA GLY A 111 16.53 10.40 2.54
C GLY A 111 15.17 11.02 2.88
N ARG A 112 14.50 11.65 1.90
CA ARG A 112 13.20 12.34 2.08
C ARG A 112 12.12 11.76 1.18
N SER A 113 10.86 12.12 1.43
CA SER A 113 9.69 11.61 0.67
C SER A 113 8.59 12.66 0.50
N LEU A 114 7.78 12.53 -0.55
CA LEU A 114 6.57 13.33 -0.74
C LEU A 114 5.50 12.99 0.29
N SER A 115 4.72 13.99 0.73
CA SER A 115 3.61 13.84 1.68
C SER A 115 2.40 13.09 1.11
N ASN A 116 2.27 13.05 -0.22
CA ASN A 116 1.21 12.34 -0.94
C ASN A 116 1.72 11.11 -1.71
N ALA A 117 3.00 10.75 -1.59
CA ALA A 117 3.46 9.45 -2.06
C ALA A 117 2.95 8.37 -1.10
N THR A 118 1.83 7.75 -1.45
CA THR A 118 1.38 6.53 -0.78
C THR A 118 2.21 5.36 -1.33
N PRO A 119 3.03 4.67 -0.51
CA PRO A 119 3.74 3.48 -0.99
C PRO A 119 2.74 2.44 -1.49
N GLY A 120 2.78 2.12 -2.79
CA GLY A 120 1.94 1.07 -3.38
C GLY A 120 0.69 1.50 -4.14
N HIS A 121 0.48 2.79 -4.40
CA HIS A 121 -0.49 3.19 -5.44
C HIS A 121 0.12 2.99 -6.83
N GLY A 122 -0.32 1.93 -7.52
CA GLY A 122 -0.49 1.88 -8.97
C GLY A 122 0.54 2.54 -9.89
N GLN A 123 1.82 2.60 -9.50
CA GLN A 123 2.89 3.01 -10.41
C GLN A 123 3.01 1.91 -11.47
N GLN A 124 2.21 2.01 -12.54
CA GLN A 124 2.65 1.52 -13.82
C GLN A 124 3.98 2.22 -14.08
N VAL A 125 5.05 1.46 -13.90
CA VAL A 125 6.40 1.90 -14.20
C VAL A 125 6.43 2.14 -15.70
N THR A 126 6.23 3.38 -16.14
CA THR A 126 6.58 3.81 -17.49
C THR A 126 8.10 3.73 -17.59
N ARG A 127 8.60 2.57 -18.04
CA ARG A 127 10.01 2.38 -18.34
C ARG A 127 10.35 3.18 -19.59
N ILE A 128 11.34 4.06 -19.49
CA ILE A 128 12.00 4.64 -20.66
C ILE A 128 12.92 3.53 -21.23
N PRO A 129 12.71 3.04 -22.47
CA PRO A 129 13.49 1.94 -23.02
C PRO A 129 14.92 2.37 -23.35
N GLY A 130 15.91 1.58 -22.96
CA GLY A 130 17.29 1.81 -23.41
C GLY A 130 18.41 1.13 -22.63
N THR A 131 18.37 -0.20 -22.44
CA THR A 131 19.62 -1.00 -22.35
C THR A 131 19.32 -2.48 -22.64
N LEU A 132 19.95 -2.99 -23.69
CA LEU A 132 19.85 -4.34 -24.26
C LEU A 132 21.02 -5.19 -23.73
N ILE A 133 20.76 -6.40 -23.20
CA ILE A 133 21.62 -7.59 -23.35
C ILE A 133 20.71 -8.83 -23.43
N GLN A 134 21.00 -9.68 -24.41
CA GLN A 134 20.23 -10.83 -24.90
C GLN A 134 21.09 -12.10 -24.77
N GLU A 135 20.48 -13.26 -24.44
CA GLU A 135 20.79 -14.65 -24.90
C GLU A 135 19.92 -15.64 -24.05
N VAL A 136 18.97 -16.45 -24.57
CA VAL A 136 18.91 -17.63 -25.48
C VAL A 136 18.72 -18.98 -24.72
N GLN A 137 17.48 -19.53 -24.84
CA GLN A 137 16.98 -20.95 -25.03
C GLN A 137 17.56 -22.14 -24.21
N GLN A 138 16.90 -23.26 -23.87
CA GLN A 138 15.65 -23.97 -24.25
C GLN A 138 15.47 -25.20 -23.28
N GLY A 139 14.25 -25.77 -23.13
CA GLY A 139 14.08 -27.17 -22.67
C GLY A 139 12.74 -27.52 -21.96
N GLU A 140 11.94 -28.39 -22.59
CA GLU A 140 10.60 -28.92 -22.20
C GLU A 140 10.66 -30.08 -21.18
N ASP A 141 9.65 -30.28 -20.31
CA ASP A 141 8.50 -31.21 -20.48
C ASP A 141 7.89 -31.80 -19.17
N ASP A 142 6.54 -31.68 -19.09
CA ASP A 142 5.51 -32.69 -18.73
C ASP A 142 5.08 -33.17 -17.29
N ARG A 143 3.74 -33.05 -17.09
CA ARG A 143 2.69 -33.81 -16.30
C ARG A 143 2.58 -33.80 -14.75
N GLY A 144 1.63 -32.99 -14.26
CA GLY A 144 0.25 -33.39 -13.89
C GLY A 144 -0.06 -34.22 -12.61
N GLN A 145 -0.89 -33.67 -11.69
CA GLN A 145 -2.01 -34.39 -11.01
C GLN A 145 -2.89 -33.48 -10.11
N GLU A 146 -4.16 -33.90 -9.94
CA GLU A 146 -5.33 -33.16 -9.41
C GLU A 146 -5.40 -33.02 -7.86
N PRO A 147 -6.15 -32.03 -7.31
CA PRO A 147 -6.28 -31.85 -5.86
C PRO A 147 -7.55 -32.48 -5.26
N ILE A 148 -7.38 -33.03 -4.04
CA ILE A 148 -8.44 -33.60 -3.19
C ILE A 148 -9.03 -32.49 -2.31
N SER A 149 -10.36 -32.39 -2.27
CA SER A 149 -11.10 -31.39 -1.50
C SER A 149 -11.46 -31.92 -0.09
N ALA A 150 -11.18 -31.15 0.96
CA ALA A 150 -11.58 -31.45 2.34
C ALA A 150 -12.33 -30.25 2.95
N SER A 151 -13.51 -30.51 3.51
CA SER A 151 -14.39 -29.54 4.16
C SER A 151 -14.01 -29.32 5.63
N PHE A 152 -14.18 -28.08 6.11
CA PHE A 152 -13.90 -27.69 7.50
C PHE A 152 -15.16 -27.19 8.21
N PRO A 153 -15.30 -27.40 9.54
CA PRO A 153 -16.45 -26.98 10.31
C PRO A 153 -16.43 -25.48 10.66
N HIS A 154 -17.60 -24.85 10.62
CA HIS A 154 -17.83 -23.48 11.06
C HIS A 154 -17.79 -23.37 12.60
N ILE A 155 -17.06 -22.39 13.12
CA ILE A 155 -17.06 -22.03 14.54
C ILE A 155 -17.67 -20.63 14.68
N PRO A 156 -18.74 -20.43 15.48
CA PRO A 156 -19.32 -19.12 15.72
C PRO A 156 -18.37 -18.24 16.55
N VAL A 157 -18.17 -17.00 16.11
CA VAL A 157 -17.32 -16.00 16.78
C VAL A 157 -18.18 -15.19 17.76
N GLU A 158 -17.91 -15.31 19.05
CA GLU A 158 -18.61 -14.56 20.10
C GLU A 158 -18.01 -13.15 20.23
N ILE A 159 -18.79 -12.11 19.89
CA ILE A 159 -18.36 -10.70 19.93
C ILE A 159 -18.67 -10.12 21.32
N SER A 160 -17.73 -10.22 22.26
CA SER A 160 -17.83 -9.52 23.56
C SER A 160 -17.02 -8.22 23.57
N PRO A 161 -17.61 -7.06 23.93
CA PRO A 161 -16.96 -5.75 23.80
C PRO A 161 -16.15 -5.39 25.07
N ARG A 162 -14.96 -5.97 25.25
CA ARG A 162 -13.93 -5.35 26.10
C ARG A 162 -12.89 -4.71 25.21
N ARG A 163 -13.01 -3.39 25.02
CA ARG A 163 -12.07 -2.57 24.27
C ARG A 163 -10.73 -2.52 25.01
N ARG A 164 -9.80 -3.41 24.64
CA ARG A 164 -8.38 -3.23 24.95
C ARG A 164 -7.73 -2.64 23.71
N ASN A 165 -7.39 -1.36 23.76
CA ASN A 165 -6.39 -0.80 22.87
C ASN A 165 -5.06 -1.44 23.30
N VAL A 166 -4.45 -2.20 22.40
CA VAL A 166 -3.13 -2.75 22.64
C VAL A 166 -2.17 -1.87 21.86
N SER A 167 -1.48 -0.98 22.58
CA SER A 167 -0.24 -0.40 22.06
C SER A 167 0.66 -1.57 21.71
N VAL A 168 1.16 -1.59 20.49
CA VAL A 168 2.00 -2.67 19.96
C VAL A 168 3.28 -2.74 20.81
N GLN A 169 3.22 -3.49 21.90
CA GLN A 169 4.38 -3.91 22.67
C GLN A 169 5.25 -4.80 21.75
N PRO A 170 6.57 -4.86 21.98
CA PRO A 170 7.44 -5.72 21.17
C PRO A 170 6.91 -7.15 21.19
N PHE A 171 6.71 -7.73 20.02
CA PHE A 171 6.19 -9.07 19.92
C PHE A 171 7.25 -10.07 20.36
N SER A 172 6.84 -11.20 20.93
CA SER A 172 7.78 -12.28 21.26
C SER A 172 8.48 -12.86 20.01
N HIS A 173 7.94 -12.58 18.83
CA HIS A 173 8.50 -12.91 17.52
C HIS A 173 7.92 -11.97 16.45
N PRO A 174 8.59 -11.81 15.30
CA PRO A 174 8.04 -10.97 14.23
C PRO A 174 6.69 -11.49 13.72
N VAL A 175 5.81 -10.57 13.34
CA VAL A 175 4.45 -10.85 12.87
C VAL A 175 4.17 -10.07 11.59
N LEU A 176 3.43 -10.69 10.67
CA LEU A 176 2.95 -10.03 9.47
C LEU A 176 1.50 -9.60 9.64
N LEU A 177 1.22 -8.30 9.61
CA LEU A 177 -0.14 -7.79 9.60
C LEU A 177 -0.54 -7.43 8.16
N VAL A 178 -1.68 -7.94 7.69
CA VAL A 178 -2.25 -7.61 6.39
C VAL A 178 -3.65 -7.01 6.53
N LYS A 179 -4.03 -6.13 5.61
CA LYS A 179 -5.32 -5.43 5.65
C LYS A 179 -6.41 -6.16 4.85
N GLY A 180 -7.52 -6.47 5.49
CA GLY A 180 -8.77 -6.82 4.81
C GLY A 180 -9.61 -5.59 4.48
N THR A 181 -10.81 -5.82 3.93
CA THR A 181 -11.74 -4.75 3.56
C THR A 181 -13.18 -5.12 3.90
N ARG A 182 -14.00 -4.10 4.15
CA ARG A 182 -15.46 -4.20 4.28
C ARG A 182 -16.20 -3.94 2.98
N GLU A 183 -15.49 -3.48 1.96
CA GLU A 183 -16.04 -3.24 0.63
C GLU A 183 -15.96 -4.52 -0.20
N PRO A 184 -16.92 -4.76 -1.11
CA PRO A 184 -16.78 -5.77 -2.13
C PRO A 184 -15.50 -5.54 -2.95
N LEU A 185 -14.86 -6.63 -3.37
CA LEU A 185 -13.68 -6.58 -4.25
C LEU A 185 -13.93 -7.41 -5.49
N ALA A 186 -13.39 -6.97 -6.62
CA ALA A 186 -13.32 -7.79 -7.83
C ALA A 186 -12.71 -9.16 -7.50
N LEU A 187 -13.35 -10.23 -7.99
CA LEU A 187 -12.84 -11.58 -7.96
C LEU A 187 -11.84 -11.74 -9.12
N PHE A 188 -10.72 -12.38 -8.82
CA PHE A 188 -9.76 -12.79 -9.84
C PHE A 188 -9.70 -14.30 -9.85
N GLU A 189 -9.80 -14.89 -11.02
CA GLU A 189 -9.42 -16.27 -11.26
C GLU A 189 -7.90 -16.31 -11.48
N ASN A 190 -7.25 -17.30 -10.87
CA ASN A 190 -5.80 -17.45 -11.01
C ASN A 190 -5.50 -18.62 -11.94
N ARG A 191 -4.74 -18.35 -13.00
CA ARG A 191 -4.24 -19.37 -13.93
C ARG A 191 -2.76 -19.56 -13.72
N LEU A 192 -2.28 -20.78 -13.94
CA LEU A 192 -0.84 -21.03 -13.97
C LEU A 192 -0.22 -20.22 -15.11
N ALA A 193 0.84 -19.51 -14.79
CA ALA A 193 1.64 -18.76 -15.75
C ALA A 193 3.02 -19.38 -15.87
N ASP A 194 3.79 -18.91 -16.86
CA ASP A 194 5.14 -19.40 -17.10
C ASP A 194 6.07 -19.04 -15.93
N ALA A 195 6.82 -20.05 -15.44
CA ALA A 195 7.84 -19.89 -14.42
C ALA A 195 8.96 -18.93 -14.84
N SER A 196 9.17 -18.74 -16.16
CA SER A 196 10.14 -17.79 -16.72
C SER A 196 9.89 -16.33 -16.29
N LEU A 197 8.69 -16.01 -15.79
CA LEU A 197 8.34 -14.70 -15.25
C LEU A 197 8.92 -14.44 -13.85
N LEU A 198 9.44 -15.47 -13.16
CA LEU A 198 10.20 -15.30 -11.92
C LEU A 198 11.56 -14.68 -12.20
N SER A 199 12.01 -13.77 -11.33
CA SER A 199 13.36 -13.22 -11.47
C SER A 199 14.42 -14.29 -11.18
N ALA A 200 15.59 -14.16 -11.82
CA ALA A 200 16.71 -15.11 -11.71
C ALA A 200 17.15 -15.43 -10.27
N GLY A 201 16.90 -14.54 -9.32
CA GLY A 201 17.20 -14.75 -7.89
C GLY A 201 16.40 -15.86 -7.20
N PHE A 202 15.38 -16.43 -7.86
CA PHE A 202 14.54 -17.50 -7.32
C PHE A 202 14.92 -18.90 -7.80
N GLY A 203 16.00 -19.08 -8.58
CA GLY A 203 16.31 -20.36 -9.22
C GLY A 203 16.30 -21.58 -8.28
N ALA A 204 16.96 -21.49 -7.12
CA ALA A 204 16.97 -22.58 -6.13
C ALA A 204 15.65 -22.78 -5.36
N LEU A 205 14.69 -21.87 -5.53
CA LEU A 205 13.40 -21.84 -4.84
C LEU A 205 12.21 -21.97 -5.81
N ALA A 206 12.46 -22.13 -7.12
CA ALA A 206 11.45 -22.09 -8.15
C ALA A 206 10.35 -23.13 -7.91
N ASP A 207 10.72 -24.34 -7.49
CA ASP A 207 9.79 -25.45 -7.22
C ASP A 207 8.82 -25.16 -6.06
N ARG A 208 9.13 -24.16 -5.21
CA ARG A 208 8.28 -23.73 -4.10
C ARG A 208 7.37 -22.57 -4.48
N ILE A 209 7.43 -22.08 -5.73
CA ILE A 209 6.72 -20.88 -6.17
C ILE A 209 5.79 -21.21 -7.34
N LYS A 210 4.50 -20.99 -7.12
CA LYS A 210 3.47 -21.02 -8.15
C LYS A 210 3.37 -19.65 -8.81
N VAL A 211 3.74 -19.54 -10.07
CA VAL A 211 3.48 -18.31 -10.85
C VAL A 211 2.04 -18.31 -11.31
N LEU A 212 1.32 -17.25 -10.96
CA LEU A 212 -0.11 -17.10 -11.22
C LEU A 212 -0.39 -15.80 -11.96
N GLU A 213 -1.10 -15.90 -13.07
CA GLU A 213 -1.74 -14.77 -13.73
C GLU A 213 -3.15 -14.59 -13.17
N SER A 214 -3.52 -13.34 -12.89
CA SER A 214 -4.85 -12.97 -12.42
C SER A 214 -5.70 -12.55 -13.61
N VAL A 215 -6.80 -13.26 -13.82
CA VAL A 215 -7.80 -12.91 -14.82
C VAL A 215 -8.99 -12.35 -14.06
N GLU A 216 -9.31 -11.09 -14.32
CA GLU A 216 -10.51 -10.46 -13.77
C GLU A 216 -11.74 -11.20 -14.28
N VAL A 217 -12.64 -11.52 -13.37
CA VAL A 217 -13.95 -12.08 -13.70
C VAL A 217 -15.02 -11.13 -13.23
N GLU A 218 -16.15 -11.07 -13.94
CA GLU A 218 -17.33 -10.28 -13.58
C GLU A 218 -18.06 -10.88 -12.37
N ARG A 219 -17.34 -11.00 -11.25
CA ARG A 219 -17.85 -11.45 -9.96
C ARG A 219 -17.22 -10.62 -8.87
N GLU A 220 -18.00 -10.30 -7.87
CA GLU A 220 -17.51 -9.62 -6.68
C GLU A 220 -17.37 -10.59 -5.52
N ARG A 221 -16.35 -10.39 -4.71
CA ARG A 221 -16.19 -11.02 -3.41
C ARG A 221 -16.74 -10.07 -2.36
N ARG A 222 -17.73 -10.52 -1.58
CA ARG A 222 -18.35 -9.72 -0.52
C ARG A 222 -17.33 -9.15 0.46
N GLY A 223 -17.50 -7.91 0.89
CA GLY A 223 -16.68 -7.34 1.95
C GLY A 223 -16.86 -8.06 3.29
N TRP A 224 -16.05 -7.72 4.29
CA TRP A 224 -16.24 -8.24 5.64
C TRP A 224 -17.48 -7.63 6.29
N ASP A 225 -18.35 -8.50 6.80
CA ASP A 225 -19.54 -8.16 7.57
C ASP A 225 -19.41 -8.72 9.00
N PRO A 226 -19.63 -7.92 10.07
CA PRO A 226 -19.65 -8.44 11.43
C PRO A 226 -20.77 -9.45 11.72
N ASP A 227 -21.92 -9.32 11.06
CA ASP A 227 -23.09 -10.18 11.26
C ASP A 227 -22.97 -11.47 10.43
N GLU A 228 -22.18 -11.43 9.35
CA GLU A 228 -21.84 -12.56 8.50
C GLU A 228 -20.32 -12.61 8.28
N PRO A 229 -19.51 -13.00 9.28
CA PRO A 229 -18.06 -13.03 9.13
C PRO A 229 -17.63 -13.99 8.01
N TRP A 230 -16.46 -13.74 7.43
CA TRP A 230 -15.85 -14.69 6.50
C TRP A 230 -15.60 -16.04 7.17
N GLU A 231 -15.88 -17.10 6.44
CA GLU A 231 -15.48 -18.44 6.85
C GLU A 231 -13.95 -18.58 6.80
N GLY A 232 -13.41 -19.59 7.48
CA GLY A 232 -11.95 -19.82 7.53
C GLY A 232 -11.30 -19.91 6.14
N ALA A 233 -11.94 -20.60 5.19
CA ALA A 233 -11.45 -20.71 3.82
C ALA A 233 -11.47 -19.38 3.07
N GLU A 234 -12.57 -18.62 3.18
CA GLU A 234 -12.70 -17.29 2.56
C GLU A 234 -11.66 -16.31 3.14
N ALA A 235 -11.54 -16.27 4.46
CA ALA A 235 -10.57 -15.42 5.15
C ALA A 235 -9.13 -15.78 4.79
N SER A 236 -8.82 -17.08 4.67
CA SER A 236 -7.49 -17.58 4.27
C SER A 236 -7.11 -17.14 2.86
N VAL A 237 -8.01 -17.27 1.87
CA VAL A 237 -7.76 -16.81 0.50
C VAL A 237 -7.45 -15.31 0.45
N ARG A 238 -8.14 -14.52 1.28
CA ARG A 238 -7.94 -13.07 1.36
C ARG A 238 -6.65 -12.69 2.08
N ALA A 239 -6.32 -13.40 3.15
CA ALA A 239 -5.11 -13.19 3.93
C ALA A 239 -3.84 -13.65 3.18
N ARG A 240 -3.96 -14.66 2.32
CA ARG A 240 -2.84 -15.24 1.57
C ARG A 240 -2.35 -14.34 0.45
N ARG A 241 -3.23 -13.70 -0.33
CA ARG A 241 -2.90 -13.28 -1.71
C ARG A 241 -2.63 -11.78 -1.90
N TYR A 242 -1.87 -11.47 -2.96
CA TYR A 242 -1.71 -10.13 -3.53
C TYR A 242 -0.97 -9.10 -2.67
N TRP A 243 0.05 -9.52 -1.92
CA TRP A 243 0.82 -8.60 -1.08
C TRP A 243 2.03 -8.01 -1.81
N PRO A 244 2.25 -6.69 -1.80
CA PRO A 244 3.40 -6.03 -2.41
C PRO A 244 4.66 -6.22 -1.54
N ILE A 245 5.14 -7.44 -1.42
CA ILE A 245 6.34 -7.80 -0.65
C ILE A 245 7.53 -7.83 -1.61
N ALA A 246 8.64 -7.22 -1.23
CA ALA A 246 9.84 -7.23 -2.06
C ALA A 246 10.36 -8.66 -2.25
N GLY A 247 10.71 -9.05 -3.47
CA GLY A 247 11.14 -10.41 -3.79
C GLY A 247 12.34 -10.89 -2.97
N TRP A 248 13.33 -10.02 -2.74
CA TRP A 248 14.50 -10.35 -1.89
C TRP A 248 14.11 -10.71 -0.45
N ARG A 249 13.03 -10.12 0.08
CA ARG A 249 12.53 -10.41 1.42
C ARG A 249 11.85 -11.78 1.45
N VAL A 250 11.10 -12.12 0.41
CA VAL A 250 10.50 -13.46 0.25
C VAL A 250 11.58 -14.54 0.17
N VAL A 251 12.63 -14.33 -0.64
CA VAL A 251 13.80 -15.23 -0.70
C VAL A 251 14.41 -15.40 0.68
N SER A 252 14.67 -14.29 1.38
CA SER A 252 15.26 -14.29 2.72
C SER A 252 14.42 -15.10 3.72
N TRP A 253 13.09 -15.01 3.65
CA TRP A 253 12.21 -15.77 4.53
C TRP A 253 12.15 -17.26 4.17
N MET A 254 12.08 -17.60 2.87
CA MET A 254 12.11 -18.99 2.38
C MET A 254 13.41 -19.72 2.75
N GLN A 255 14.52 -18.99 2.86
CA GLN A 255 15.83 -19.49 3.28
C GLN A 255 16.00 -19.55 4.81
N GLY A 256 15.02 -19.09 5.59
CA GLY A 256 15.05 -19.16 7.05
C GLY A 256 15.92 -18.10 7.73
N ALA A 257 16.16 -16.95 7.10
CA ALA A 257 16.91 -15.85 7.73
C ALA A 257 16.17 -15.20 8.92
N GLY A 258 16.94 -14.54 9.80
CA GLY A 258 16.60 -14.21 11.19
C GLY A 258 15.49 -13.18 11.49
N ASP A 259 14.69 -12.77 10.51
CA ASP A 259 13.57 -11.82 10.69
C ASP A 259 12.29 -12.32 10.02
N ARG A 260 12.11 -13.65 9.95
CA ARG A 260 10.92 -14.23 9.33
C ARG A 260 9.70 -14.13 10.26
N PRO A 261 8.57 -13.56 9.81
CA PRO A 261 7.36 -13.51 10.62
C PRO A 261 6.86 -14.92 10.91
N ARG A 262 6.53 -15.20 12.17
CA ARG A 262 6.00 -16.53 12.52
C ARG A 262 4.52 -16.64 12.13
N ASP A 263 3.79 -15.55 12.32
CA ASP A 263 2.34 -15.49 12.23
C ASP A 263 1.91 -14.41 11.24
N LEU A 264 0.77 -14.64 10.60
CA LEU A 264 0.07 -13.67 9.76
C LEU A 264 -1.25 -13.30 10.41
N LEU A 265 -1.50 -12.00 10.58
CA LEU A 265 -2.72 -11.42 11.12
C LEU A 265 -3.50 -10.71 10.01
N LEU A 266 -4.80 -10.94 9.95
CA LEU A 266 -5.70 -10.22 9.06
C LEU A 266 -6.50 -9.19 9.86
N GLY A 267 -6.14 -7.93 9.69
CA GLY A 267 -6.80 -6.77 10.29
C GLY A 267 -7.93 -6.25 9.41
N ILE A 268 -9.13 -6.10 9.97
CA ILE A 268 -10.32 -5.58 9.29
C ILE A 268 -10.62 -4.17 9.79
N PRO A 269 -10.80 -3.17 8.90
CA PRO A 269 -11.22 -1.84 9.29
C PRO A 269 -12.66 -1.85 9.80
N THR A 270 -12.95 -1.16 10.90
CA THR A 270 -14.30 -0.95 11.45
C THR A 270 -14.92 0.35 10.91
N PRO A 271 -16.25 0.55 11.02
CA PRO A 271 -16.85 1.83 10.64
C PRO A 271 -16.34 3.01 11.48
N SER A 272 -15.81 2.77 12.69
CA SER A 272 -15.15 3.78 13.51
C SER A 272 -13.73 4.15 13.02
N GLY A 273 -13.27 3.56 11.92
CA GLY A 273 -11.92 3.76 11.38
C GLY A 273 -10.84 2.99 12.14
N GLN A 274 -11.18 2.01 12.96
CA GLN A 274 -10.20 1.22 13.70
C GLN A 274 -9.83 -0.06 12.94
N THR A 275 -8.60 -0.56 13.07
CA THR A 275 -8.22 -1.86 12.51
C THR A 275 -8.28 -2.93 13.60
N VAL A 276 -9.19 -3.89 13.47
CA VAL A 276 -9.33 -5.01 14.42
C VAL A 276 -8.83 -6.30 13.80
N VAL A 277 -7.94 -7.01 14.49
CA VAL A 277 -7.46 -8.33 14.05
C VAL A 277 -8.59 -9.34 14.20
N ARG A 278 -9.00 -9.97 13.10
CA ARG A 278 -10.11 -10.96 13.10
C ARG A 278 -9.66 -12.39 12.85
N TYR A 279 -8.55 -12.56 12.16
CA TYR A 279 -8.03 -13.88 11.84
C TYR A 279 -6.51 -13.89 12.00
N ALA A 280 -5.98 -15.06 12.34
CA ALA A 280 -4.56 -15.29 12.52
C ALA A 280 -4.19 -16.69 12.01
N TRP A 281 -3.02 -16.83 11.41
CA TRP A 281 -2.49 -18.10 10.93
C TRP A 281 -1.00 -18.21 11.24
N ARG A 282 -0.52 -19.45 11.40
CA ARG A 282 0.90 -19.76 11.27
C ARG A 282 1.30 -19.64 9.80
N ILE A 283 2.45 -19.05 9.52
CA ILE A 283 3.01 -19.07 8.16
C ILE A 283 3.66 -20.44 7.91
N ASP A 284 3.24 -21.12 6.85
CA ASP A 284 3.80 -22.40 6.42
C ASP A 284 4.93 -22.15 5.42
N TYR A 285 6.14 -21.92 5.92
CA TYR A 285 7.27 -21.57 5.06
C TYR A 285 7.58 -22.63 4.01
N ASP A 286 7.35 -23.91 4.31
CA ASP A 286 7.62 -25.05 3.43
C ASP A 286 6.53 -25.27 2.38
N GLY A 287 5.37 -24.63 2.56
CA GLY A 287 4.27 -24.62 1.60
C GLY A 287 4.59 -23.86 0.30
N GLN A 288 3.66 -23.97 -0.65
CA GLN A 288 3.77 -23.34 -1.96
C GLN A 288 3.43 -21.84 -1.90
N TRP A 289 4.41 -21.02 -2.22
CA TRP A 289 4.24 -19.58 -2.38
C TRP A 289 3.57 -19.26 -3.71
N GLU A 290 2.80 -18.18 -3.78
CA GLU A 290 2.19 -17.71 -5.03
C GLU A 290 2.91 -16.43 -5.47
N PHE A 291 3.22 -16.29 -6.76
CA PHE A 291 3.78 -15.07 -7.33
C PHE A 291 2.87 -14.55 -8.44
N TYR A 292 2.55 -13.26 -8.39
CA TYR A 292 1.67 -12.58 -9.33
C TYR A 292 2.48 -11.56 -10.14
N PRO A 293 2.90 -11.89 -11.38
CA PRO A 293 3.85 -11.08 -12.16
C PRO A 293 3.36 -9.66 -12.46
N GLU A 294 2.09 -9.51 -12.85
CA GLU A 294 1.51 -8.22 -13.27
C GLU A 294 1.65 -7.13 -12.20
N GLY A 295 1.46 -7.49 -10.93
CA GLY A 295 1.59 -6.59 -9.79
C GLY A 295 2.90 -6.73 -9.00
N LYS A 296 3.76 -7.70 -9.37
CA LYS A 296 4.90 -8.16 -8.54
C LYS A 296 4.49 -8.45 -7.10
N ARG A 297 3.36 -9.11 -6.92
CA ARG A 297 2.78 -9.41 -5.61
C ARG A 297 3.05 -10.85 -5.24
N TRP A 298 2.99 -11.12 -3.95
CA TRP A 298 3.23 -12.44 -3.37
C TRP A 298 2.02 -12.93 -2.61
N GLY A 299 1.78 -14.23 -2.73
CA GLY A 299 0.90 -14.98 -1.87
C GLY A 299 1.70 -15.78 -0.85
N ILE A 300 1.29 -15.71 0.42
CA ILE A 300 1.98 -16.32 1.55
C ILE A 300 1.31 -17.65 1.89
N PRO A 301 2.04 -18.77 1.92
CA PRO A 301 1.48 -20.04 2.36
C PRO A 301 1.06 -19.96 3.82
N LEU A 302 -0.20 -20.31 4.08
CA LEU A 302 -0.80 -20.32 5.40
C LEU A 302 -0.93 -21.76 5.88
N GLY A 303 -0.48 -22.02 7.10
CA GLY A 303 -0.66 -23.30 7.80
C GLY A 303 -1.89 -23.26 8.71
N GLU A 304 -1.71 -23.71 9.95
CA GLU A 304 -2.78 -23.78 10.95
C GLU A 304 -3.36 -22.39 11.28
N GLN A 305 -4.70 -22.32 11.36
CA GLN A 305 -5.39 -21.13 11.86
C GLN A 305 -5.27 -21.04 13.39
N LEU A 306 -4.78 -19.91 13.88
CA LEU A 306 -4.49 -19.68 15.30
C LEU A 306 -5.72 -19.09 16.02
N LEU A 307 -6.70 -19.94 16.35
CA LEU A 307 -7.98 -19.53 16.95
C LEU A 307 -7.87 -18.87 18.34
N LYS A 308 -6.72 -18.99 19.00
CA LYS A 308 -6.45 -18.44 20.34
C LYS A 308 -5.28 -17.45 20.35
N HIS A 309 -4.97 -16.84 19.21
CA HIS A 309 -3.92 -15.83 19.12
C HIS A 309 -4.28 -14.61 20.00
N GLU A 310 -3.31 -14.09 20.75
CA GLU A 310 -3.54 -13.07 21.79
C GLU A 310 -4.09 -11.74 21.26
N LEU A 311 -3.80 -11.43 20.00
CA LEU A 311 -4.27 -10.22 19.32
C LEU A 311 -5.64 -10.37 18.66
N LEU A 312 -6.26 -11.55 18.65
CA LEU A 312 -7.60 -11.68 18.09
C LEU A 312 -8.58 -10.76 18.81
N ASN A 313 -9.40 -10.07 18.03
CA ASN A 313 -10.36 -9.07 18.47
C ASN A 313 -9.76 -7.83 19.16
N THR A 314 -8.44 -7.61 19.04
CA THR A 314 -7.79 -6.39 19.52
C THR A 314 -7.75 -5.31 18.44
N VAL A 315 -7.87 -4.05 18.87
CA VAL A 315 -7.63 -2.89 18.02
C VAL A 315 -6.12 -2.60 18.03
N LEU A 316 -5.51 -2.54 16.85
CA LEU A 316 -4.09 -2.21 16.73
C LEU A 316 -3.89 -0.71 16.54
N VAL A 317 -3.12 -0.11 17.45
CA VAL A 317 -2.71 1.30 17.40
C VAL A 317 -1.19 1.41 17.48
N GLU A 318 -0.62 2.26 16.63
CA GLU A 318 0.77 2.70 16.64
C GLU A 318 0.85 4.05 17.37
N ASN A 319 1.75 4.17 18.34
CA ASN A 319 2.14 5.48 18.86
C ASN A 319 3.10 6.11 17.84
N ARG A 320 2.71 7.27 17.27
CA ARG A 320 3.59 8.05 16.41
C ARG A 320 4.12 9.22 17.22
N ASP A 321 5.41 9.20 17.47
CA ASP A 321 6.19 10.14 18.29
C ASP A 321 6.00 9.97 19.81
N ASP A 322 7.12 9.97 20.53
CA ASP A 322 7.18 9.86 22.00
C ASP A 322 6.53 11.06 22.73
N ASP A 323 6.26 12.15 22.01
CA ASP A 323 5.81 13.43 22.56
C ASP A 323 4.33 13.75 22.29
N SER A 324 3.62 12.90 21.52
CA SER A 324 2.18 13.06 21.31
C SER A 324 1.46 11.79 21.72
N ASP A 325 0.55 11.89 22.70
CA ASP A 325 -0.38 10.83 23.10
C ASP A 325 -1.36 10.42 21.96
N ALA A 326 -1.05 10.75 20.71
CA ALA A 326 -1.86 10.50 19.54
C ALA A 326 -1.66 9.06 19.03
N GLU A 327 -2.51 8.16 19.50
CA GLU A 327 -2.66 6.81 18.93
C GLU A 327 -3.06 6.90 17.44
N THR A 328 -2.20 6.42 16.55
CA THR A 328 -2.50 6.29 15.11
C THR A 328 -2.92 4.87 14.80
N GLN A 329 -4.04 4.69 14.10
CA GLN A 329 -4.51 3.36 13.72
C GLN A 329 -3.55 2.68 12.73
N VAL A 330 -3.21 1.42 13.02
CA VAL A 330 -2.35 0.62 12.15
C VAL A 330 -3.08 0.37 10.82
N LEU A 331 -2.39 0.63 9.70
CA LEU A 331 -2.91 0.48 8.33
C LEU A 331 -4.07 1.40 7.92
N LEU A 332 -4.39 2.46 8.68
CA LEU A 332 -5.52 3.38 8.38
C LEU A 332 -5.48 3.91 6.93
N ASN A 333 -4.29 4.27 6.45
CA ASN A 333 -4.11 4.91 5.14
C ASN A 333 -3.85 3.95 3.97
N HIS A 334 -3.93 2.63 4.17
CA HIS A 334 -3.65 1.65 3.12
C HIS A 334 -4.95 1.09 2.53
N ALA A 335 -5.20 1.26 1.23
CA ALA A 335 -6.34 0.60 0.56
C ALA A 335 -6.15 -0.94 0.50
N ALA A 336 -4.92 -1.36 0.26
CA ALA A 336 -4.40 -2.70 0.47
C ALA A 336 -2.97 -2.53 1.00
N GLY A 337 -2.65 -3.13 2.15
CA GLY A 337 -1.37 -2.90 2.79
C GLY A 337 -0.99 -4.02 3.73
N TRP A 338 0.30 -4.10 4.00
CA TRP A 338 0.86 -5.02 4.96
C TRP A 338 1.92 -4.32 5.80
N ARG A 339 2.20 -4.86 6.98
CA ARG A 339 3.24 -4.40 7.89
C ARG A 339 3.98 -5.59 8.46
N HIS A 340 5.29 -5.42 8.60
CA HIS A 340 6.11 -6.28 9.43
C HIS A 340 6.20 -5.65 10.81
N LEU A 341 5.74 -6.36 11.82
CA LEU A 341 5.77 -5.92 13.20
C LEU A 341 6.83 -6.72 13.96
N GLN A 342 7.63 -6.04 14.77
CA GLN A 342 8.70 -6.61 15.59
C GLN A 342 8.42 -6.35 17.07
#